data_AF-A0A127Q5P9-F1
#
_entry.id   AF-A0A127Q5P9-F1
#
_cell.length_a   1.000
_cell.length_b   1.000
_cell.length_c   1.000
_cell.angle_alpha   90.00
_cell.angle_beta   90.00
_cell.angle_gamma   90.00
#
_symmetry.space_group_name_H-M   'P 1'
#
loop_
_entity.id
_entity.type
_entity.pdbx_description
1 polymer ?
#
loop_
_entity_poly.entity_id
_entity_poly.type
_entity_poly.pdbx_seq_one_letter_code
_entity_poly.pdbx_strand_id
1 'polypeptide(L)'
;MPPENGGKKEDKIGPEATMIRIDNAMKFSHAIKDTFHEETYAHFGADPEQRAWNDIAWRVTEGNAQAAGDPMAWTLLEGEHGDNGKGTIRVLGANATTLTLELQAAAAPGDGTVPMIRSADRVQAKYKFTQTGYDHQGSYGNPAAQAATLYGVVKIAYAYNAAWWEKKN
;
A
#
# COMPACT_ATOMS: atom_id res chain seq x y z
N MET A 1 18.65 -18.55 -3.64
CA MET A 1 19.50 -18.63 -4.85
C MET A 1 20.92 -18.25 -4.45
N PRO A 2 21.94 -18.98 -4.91
CA PRO A 2 23.33 -18.60 -4.71
C PRO A 2 23.62 -17.20 -5.28
N PRO A 3 24.50 -16.37 -4.66
CA PRO A 3 24.80 -15.01 -5.11
C PRO A 3 25.17 -14.90 -6.60
N GLU A 4 25.87 -15.90 -7.12
CA GLU A 4 26.29 -16.05 -8.52
C GLU A 4 25.13 -16.20 -9.52
N ASN A 5 23.93 -16.54 -9.05
CA ASN A 5 22.73 -16.73 -9.87
C ASN A 5 21.64 -15.69 -9.56
N GLY A 6 22.04 -14.45 -9.28
CA GLY A 6 21.12 -13.37 -8.91
C GLY A 6 20.63 -13.44 -7.46
N GLY A 7 21.22 -14.32 -6.65
CA GLY A 7 21.02 -14.35 -5.20
C GLY A 7 21.52 -13.07 -4.54
N LYS A 8 20.84 -12.67 -3.46
CA LYS A 8 21.37 -11.60 -2.60
C LYS A 8 22.61 -12.12 -1.88
N LYS A 9 23.64 -11.28 -1.76
CA LYS A 9 24.80 -11.54 -0.90
C LYS A 9 24.37 -11.62 0.57
N GLU A 10 25.17 -12.24 1.44
CA GLU A 10 24.83 -12.43 2.86
C GLU A 10 24.53 -11.11 3.59
N ASP A 11 25.27 -10.05 3.30
CA ASP A 11 25.04 -8.68 3.81
C ASP A 11 23.68 -8.08 3.38
N LYS A 12 22.99 -8.74 2.44
CA LYS A 12 21.69 -8.33 1.92
C LYS A 12 20.56 -9.25 2.38
N ILE A 13 20.80 -10.24 3.22
CA ILE A 13 19.80 -11.19 3.70
C ILE A 13 19.64 -11.04 5.23
N GLY A 14 18.49 -11.41 5.76
CA GLY A 14 18.25 -11.47 7.20
C GLY A 14 17.73 -10.17 7.84
N PRO A 15 17.51 -10.19 9.17
CA PRO A 15 16.84 -9.12 9.90
C PRO A 15 17.55 -7.76 9.79
N GLU A 16 18.88 -7.73 9.93
CA GLU A 16 19.66 -6.48 9.86
C GLU A 16 19.50 -5.79 8.49
N ALA A 17 19.71 -6.54 7.41
CA ALA A 17 19.55 -6.03 6.05
C ALA A 17 18.10 -5.61 5.77
N THR A 18 17.10 -6.25 6.38
CA THR A 18 15.70 -5.85 6.30
C THR A 18 15.45 -4.54 7.02
N MET A 19 15.97 -4.38 8.24
CA MET A 19 15.85 -3.13 9.01
C MET A 19 16.47 -1.94 8.28
N ILE A 20 17.64 -2.12 7.66
CA ILE A 20 18.28 -1.08 6.84
C ILE A 20 17.38 -0.68 5.66
N ARG A 21 16.69 -1.62 5.03
CA ARG A 21 15.78 -1.31 3.90
C ARG A 21 14.52 -0.59 4.35
N ILE A 22 13.98 -0.96 5.51
CA ILE A 22 12.84 -0.26 6.10
C ILE A 22 13.25 1.19 6.39
N ASP A 23 14.41 1.41 7.02
CA ASP A 23 14.94 2.74 7.29
C ASP A 23 15.15 3.56 6.00
N ASN A 24 15.78 2.97 4.98
CA ASN A 24 15.96 3.62 3.69
C ASN A 24 14.63 3.96 3.00
N ALA A 25 13.64 3.07 3.03
CA ALA A 25 12.32 3.31 2.47
C ALA A 25 11.59 4.44 3.21
N MET A 26 11.70 4.49 4.54
CA MET A 26 11.13 5.57 5.36
C MET A 26 11.81 6.91 5.08
N LYS A 27 13.14 6.93 5.02
CA LYS A 27 13.91 8.14 4.64
C LYS A 27 13.51 8.66 3.28
N PHE A 28 13.42 7.77 2.29
CA PHE A 28 12.99 8.14 0.94
C PHE A 28 11.56 8.66 0.94
N SER A 29 10.61 7.94 1.56
CA SER A 29 9.21 8.34 1.64
C SER A 29 9.06 9.73 2.28
N HIS A 30 9.76 10.00 3.38
CA HIS A 30 9.75 11.32 4.02
C HIS A 30 10.37 12.41 3.14
N ALA A 31 11.41 12.10 2.37
CA ALA A 31 12.07 13.06 1.49
C ALA A 31 11.18 13.48 0.31
N ILE A 32 10.24 12.64 -0.13
CA ILE A 32 9.39 12.91 -1.29
C ILE A 32 7.91 13.20 -0.97
N LYS A 33 7.50 13.09 0.29
CA LYS A 33 6.06 13.11 0.69
C LYS A 33 5.28 14.34 0.22
N ASP A 34 5.97 15.48 0.07
CA ASP A 34 5.39 16.78 -0.33
C ASP A 34 5.93 17.24 -1.69
N THR A 35 6.63 16.37 -2.43
CA THR A 35 7.31 16.73 -3.67
C THR A 35 6.45 16.34 -4.87
N PHE A 36 5.79 17.34 -5.46
CA PHE A 36 4.97 17.19 -6.66
C PHE A 36 5.36 18.25 -7.70
N HIS A 37 5.18 17.93 -8.98
CA HIS A 37 5.41 18.89 -10.05
C HIS A 37 4.24 19.90 -10.11
N GLU A 38 4.53 21.18 -10.37
CA GLU A 38 3.47 22.21 -10.43
C GLU A 38 2.41 21.90 -11.50
N GLU A 39 2.81 21.26 -12.59
CA GLU A 39 1.94 20.79 -13.68
C GLU A 39 1.48 19.32 -13.49
N THR A 40 1.14 18.91 -12.27
CA THR A 40 0.60 17.55 -12.03
C THR A 40 -0.91 17.49 -12.26
N TYR A 41 -1.33 16.48 -13.03
CA TYR A 41 -2.72 16.08 -13.27
C TYR A 41 -2.84 14.60 -12.91
N ALA A 42 -3.76 14.25 -12.01
CA ALA A 42 -3.83 12.91 -11.46
C ALA A 42 -5.21 12.28 -11.63
N HIS A 43 -5.25 10.96 -11.77
CA HIS A 43 -6.47 10.17 -11.70
C HIS A 43 -6.28 9.00 -10.73
N PHE A 44 -7.36 8.52 -10.11
CA PHE A 44 -7.33 7.41 -9.17
C PHE A 44 -8.69 6.72 -9.05
N GLY A 45 -8.66 5.43 -8.69
CA GLY A 45 -9.86 4.65 -8.42
C GLY A 45 -10.41 4.93 -7.02
N ALA A 46 -11.73 5.11 -6.94
CA ALA A 46 -12.50 5.27 -5.71
C ALA A 46 -13.78 4.44 -5.77
N ASP A 47 -13.64 3.20 -6.21
CA ASP A 47 -14.75 2.31 -6.47
C ASP A 47 -15.09 1.48 -5.23
N PRO A 48 -16.34 1.51 -4.72
CA PRO A 48 -16.78 0.68 -3.60
C PRO A 48 -16.80 -0.82 -3.91
N GLU A 49 -16.80 -1.20 -5.20
CA GLU A 49 -16.74 -2.58 -5.64
C GLU A 49 -15.29 -3.08 -5.81
N GLN A 50 -14.32 -2.17 -6.03
CA GLN A 50 -12.89 -2.50 -6.10
C GLN A 50 -12.20 -2.18 -4.77
N ARG A 51 -12.55 -2.95 -3.75
CA ARG A 51 -12.13 -2.68 -2.37
C ARG A 51 -10.64 -2.95 -2.17
N ALA A 52 -9.99 -2.08 -1.39
CA ALA A 52 -8.59 -2.21 -0.99
C ALA A 52 -8.44 -2.28 0.55
N TRP A 53 -7.32 -2.83 0.99
CA TRP A 53 -6.95 -2.92 2.40
C TRP A 53 -6.34 -1.59 2.90
N ASN A 54 -7.18 -0.60 3.19
CA ASN A 54 -6.72 0.60 3.92
C ASN A 54 -6.39 0.28 5.38
N ASP A 55 -7.23 -0.54 6.00
CA ASP A 55 -7.09 -0.99 7.38
C ASP A 55 -6.89 -2.49 7.38
N ILE A 56 -5.90 -2.95 8.14
CA ILE A 56 -5.63 -4.38 8.37
C ILE A 56 -6.26 -4.75 9.71
N ALA A 57 -7.41 -5.40 9.65
CA ALA A 57 -8.14 -5.85 10.82
C ALA A 57 -8.02 -7.36 10.98
N TRP A 58 -7.74 -7.80 12.20
CA TRP A 58 -7.78 -9.21 12.61
C TRP A 58 -8.90 -9.39 13.62
N ARG A 59 -9.79 -10.35 13.38
CA ARG A 59 -10.92 -10.63 14.26
C ARG A 59 -10.68 -11.95 14.98
N VAL A 60 -10.88 -11.96 16.30
CA VAL A 60 -10.93 -13.20 17.07
C VAL A 60 -12.17 -14.00 16.65
N THR A 61 -11.96 -15.18 16.09
CA THR A 61 -13.03 -16.11 15.67
C THR A 61 -13.18 -17.27 16.65
N GLU A 62 -12.12 -17.61 17.38
CA GLU A 62 -12.13 -18.66 18.40
C GLU A 62 -11.32 -18.24 19.64
N GLY A 63 -11.73 -18.77 20.80
CA GLY A 63 -11.11 -18.46 22.09
C GLY A 63 -11.77 -17.29 22.82
N ASN A 64 -11.34 -17.05 24.07
CA ASN A 64 -11.90 -16.00 24.92
C ASN A 64 -10.96 -14.79 24.97
N ALA A 65 -11.23 -13.79 24.14
CA ALA A 65 -10.41 -12.57 24.06
C ALA A 65 -10.29 -11.83 25.41
N GLN A 66 -11.33 -11.85 26.23
CA GLN A 66 -11.31 -11.22 27.54
C GLN A 66 -10.35 -11.93 28.50
N ALA A 67 -10.28 -13.26 28.43
CA ALA A 67 -9.38 -14.07 29.25
C ALA A 67 -7.91 -14.00 28.78
N ALA A 68 -7.70 -13.72 27.48
CA ALA A 68 -6.38 -13.59 26.88
C ALA A 68 -5.61 -12.33 27.30
N GLY A 69 -6.26 -11.37 27.96
CA GLY A 69 -5.62 -10.16 28.48
C GLY A 69 -5.17 -9.18 27.38
N ASP A 70 -4.17 -8.36 27.68
CA ASP A 70 -3.67 -7.30 26.78
C ASP A 70 -3.02 -7.88 25.51
N PRO A 71 -3.49 -7.48 24.30
CA PRO A 71 -2.88 -7.88 23.03
C PRO A 71 -1.37 -7.62 22.90
N MET A 72 -0.82 -6.64 23.62
CA MET A 72 0.62 -6.36 23.59
C MET A 72 1.47 -7.47 24.23
N ALA A 73 0.86 -8.35 25.03
CA ALA A 73 1.53 -9.48 25.65
C ALA A 73 1.35 -10.80 24.87
N TRP A 74 0.57 -10.80 23.79
CA TRP A 74 0.29 -12.03 23.04
C TRP A 74 1.52 -12.47 22.23
N THR A 75 1.76 -13.78 22.18
CA THR A 75 2.80 -14.37 21.35
C THR A 75 2.20 -15.24 20.26
N LEU A 76 2.80 -15.21 19.07
CA LEU A 76 2.40 -16.13 17.99
C LEU A 76 2.77 -17.57 18.40
N LEU A 77 1.89 -18.53 18.13
CA LEU A 77 2.27 -19.95 18.27
C LEU A 77 3.37 -20.31 17.25
N GLU A 78 4.13 -21.37 17.51
CA GLU A 78 5.28 -21.69 16.66
C GLU A 78 4.89 -22.35 15.32
N GLY A 79 5.65 -22.04 14.27
CA GLY A 79 5.53 -22.65 12.94
C GLY A 79 4.18 -22.43 12.26
N GLU A 80 3.75 -23.39 11.44
CA GLU A 80 2.44 -23.37 10.77
C GLU A 80 1.26 -23.43 11.76
N HIS A 81 1.55 -23.72 13.04
CA HIS A 81 0.54 -23.62 14.09
C HIS A 81 0.24 -22.15 14.44
N GLY A 82 1.18 -21.24 14.24
CA GLY A 82 1.00 -19.81 14.51
C GLY A 82 0.40 -19.01 13.36
N ASP A 83 0.88 -19.24 12.14
CA ASP A 83 0.42 -18.52 10.95
C ASP A 83 0.33 -19.50 9.78
N ASN A 84 -0.84 -19.58 9.16
CA ASN A 84 -1.05 -20.47 8.00
C ASN A 84 -0.64 -19.83 6.66
N GLY A 85 -0.17 -18.58 6.67
CA GLY A 85 0.19 -17.80 5.49
C GLY A 85 -0.99 -17.43 4.58
N LYS A 86 -2.23 -17.66 5.05
CA LYS A 86 -3.48 -17.50 4.30
C LYS A 86 -4.50 -16.63 5.04
N GLY A 87 -4.05 -15.87 6.05
CA GLY A 87 -4.91 -14.95 6.79
C GLY A 87 -5.52 -15.54 8.06
N THR A 88 -4.96 -16.62 8.61
CA THR A 88 -5.31 -17.10 9.95
C THR A 88 -4.06 -17.13 10.82
N ILE A 89 -4.12 -16.47 11.97
CA ILE A 89 -3.07 -16.56 12.99
C ILE A 89 -3.63 -17.11 14.29
N ARG A 90 -2.79 -17.82 15.04
CA ARG A 90 -3.08 -18.29 16.39
C ARG A 90 -2.06 -17.74 17.36
N VAL A 91 -2.55 -17.17 18.43
CA VAL A 91 -1.73 -16.51 19.45
C VAL A 91 -2.02 -17.09 20.84
N LEU A 92 -1.01 -17.06 21.70
CA LEU A 92 -1.11 -17.38 23.11
C LEU A 92 -1.19 -16.07 23.89
N GLY A 93 -2.30 -15.86 24.59
CA GLY A 93 -2.49 -14.77 25.54
C GLY A 93 -2.25 -15.19 26.98
N ALA A 94 -2.70 -14.35 27.91
CA ALA A 94 -2.62 -14.61 29.35
C ALA A 94 -3.31 -15.92 29.75
N ASN A 95 -2.86 -16.51 30.86
CA ASN A 95 -3.40 -17.75 31.43
C ASN A 95 -3.43 -18.94 30.45
N ALA A 96 -2.49 -18.98 29.52
CA ALA A 96 -2.44 -19.98 28.45
C ALA A 96 -3.71 -20.01 27.56
N THR A 97 -4.37 -18.86 27.40
CA THR A 97 -5.54 -18.73 26.52
C THR A 97 -5.09 -18.64 25.07
N THR A 98 -5.44 -19.63 24.25
CA THR A 98 -5.22 -19.56 22.80
C THR A 98 -6.37 -18.83 22.12
N LEU A 99 -6.05 -17.92 21.18
CA LEU A 99 -7.00 -17.28 20.29
C LEU A 99 -6.69 -17.64 18.84
N THR A 100 -7.74 -17.85 18.04
CA THR A 100 -7.64 -17.88 16.57
C THR A 100 -8.14 -16.54 16.04
N LEU A 101 -7.34 -15.89 15.18
CA LEU A 101 -7.68 -14.64 14.52
C LEU A 101 -7.68 -14.80 13.01
N GLU A 102 -8.64 -14.15 12.35
CA GLU A 102 -8.77 -14.12 10.89
C GLU A 102 -8.62 -12.71 10.34
N LEU A 103 -7.79 -12.58 9.30
CA LEU A 103 -7.63 -11.35 8.53
C LEU A 103 -8.94 -11.02 7.83
N GLN A 104 -9.44 -9.81 8.05
CA GLN A 104 -10.69 -9.38 7.44
C GLN A 104 -10.48 -9.00 5.96
N ALA A 105 -11.53 -9.19 5.17
CA ALA A 105 -11.55 -8.78 3.77
C ALA A 105 -11.37 -7.26 3.60
N ALA A 106 -10.91 -6.86 2.42
CA ALA A 106 -10.84 -5.45 2.04
C ALA A 106 -12.21 -4.77 2.16
N ALA A 107 -12.23 -3.56 2.71
CA ALA A 107 -13.46 -2.81 2.96
C ALA A 107 -13.45 -1.39 2.37
N ALA A 108 -12.28 -0.78 2.19
CA ALA A 108 -12.19 0.61 1.76
C ALA A 108 -12.36 0.71 0.23
N PRO A 109 -13.08 1.72 -0.29
CA PRO A 109 -13.16 1.95 -1.73
C PRO A 109 -11.78 2.27 -2.32
N GLY A 110 -11.54 1.83 -3.55
CA GLY A 110 -10.24 1.98 -4.20
C GLY A 110 -10.24 1.45 -5.62
N ASP A 111 -9.12 0.85 -6.02
CA ASP A 111 -8.94 0.13 -7.29
C ASP A 111 -8.53 -1.33 -7.06
N GLY A 112 -8.89 -1.92 -5.92
CA GLY A 112 -8.52 -3.29 -5.56
C GLY A 112 -7.09 -3.45 -5.02
N THR A 113 -6.24 -2.41 -5.12
CA THR A 113 -4.88 -2.40 -4.54
C THR A 113 -4.63 -1.17 -3.69
N VAL A 114 -4.93 0.01 -4.21
CA VAL A 114 -4.72 1.30 -3.57
C VAL A 114 -6.06 1.84 -3.05
N PRO A 115 -6.22 2.03 -1.73
CA PRO A 115 -7.42 2.64 -1.20
C PRO A 115 -7.46 4.14 -1.56
N MET A 116 -8.66 4.65 -1.84
CA MET A 116 -8.87 6.02 -2.29
C MET A 116 -8.17 7.07 -1.41
N ILE A 117 -8.27 6.93 -0.08
CA ILE A 117 -7.69 7.90 0.88
C ILE A 117 -6.15 7.92 0.92
N ARG A 118 -5.49 6.92 0.32
CA ARG A 118 -4.03 6.81 0.16
C ARG A 118 -3.58 6.98 -1.30
N SER A 119 -4.51 7.25 -2.20
CA SER A 119 -4.26 7.38 -3.64
C SER A 119 -3.78 8.79 -4.01
N ALA A 120 -3.88 9.14 -5.30
CA ALA A 120 -3.65 10.49 -5.76
C ALA A 120 -4.66 11.54 -5.23
N ASP A 121 -5.65 11.11 -4.43
CA ASP A 121 -6.39 12.00 -3.53
C ASP A 121 -5.47 12.84 -2.63
N ARG A 122 -4.28 12.32 -2.25
CA ARG A 122 -3.30 13.03 -1.41
C ARG A 122 -2.27 13.87 -2.18
N VAL A 123 -2.23 13.76 -3.50
CA VAL A 123 -1.26 14.47 -4.34
C VAL A 123 -1.60 15.96 -4.42
N GLN A 124 -0.58 16.83 -4.49
CA GLN A 124 -0.80 18.23 -4.88
C GLN A 124 -0.86 18.29 -6.42
N ALA A 125 -2.08 18.30 -6.97
CA ALA A 125 -2.33 18.31 -8.40
C ALA A 125 -3.21 19.51 -8.78
N LYS A 126 -3.01 20.05 -9.99
CA LYS A 126 -3.90 21.07 -10.55
C LYS A 126 -5.32 20.55 -10.72
N TYR A 127 -5.44 19.29 -11.11
CA TYR A 127 -6.71 18.58 -11.21
C TYR A 127 -6.57 17.12 -10.79
N LYS A 128 -7.64 16.61 -10.17
CA LYS A 128 -7.78 15.23 -9.72
C LYS A 128 -9.05 14.65 -10.33
N PHE A 129 -8.92 13.50 -10.97
CA PHE A 129 -10.03 12.73 -11.53
C PHE A 129 -10.30 11.52 -10.65
N THR A 130 -11.36 11.58 -9.87
CA THR A 130 -11.87 10.44 -9.11
C THR A 130 -12.72 9.57 -10.03
N GLN A 131 -12.42 8.27 -10.10
CA GLN A 131 -13.00 7.37 -11.10
C GLN A 131 -13.40 6.02 -10.49
N THR A 132 -14.23 5.27 -11.22
CA THR A 132 -14.67 3.92 -10.87
C THR A 132 -14.66 3.01 -12.10
N GLY A 133 -14.87 1.71 -11.91
CA GLY A 133 -15.04 0.73 -12.99
C GLY A 133 -13.75 0.09 -13.49
N TYR A 134 -12.69 0.06 -12.68
CA TYR A 134 -11.44 -0.64 -13.00
C TYR A 134 -10.69 -1.08 -11.74
N ASP A 135 -9.98 -2.21 -11.84
CA ASP A 135 -8.93 -2.56 -10.89
C ASP A 135 -7.61 -1.83 -11.23
N HIS A 136 -6.66 -1.89 -10.31
CA HIS A 136 -5.38 -1.20 -10.40
C HIS A 136 -4.59 -1.58 -11.64
N GLN A 137 -4.47 -2.89 -11.93
CA GLN A 137 -3.69 -3.42 -13.05
C GLN A 137 -4.36 -3.10 -14.40
N GLY A 138 -5.69 -3.07 -14.43
CA GLY A 138 -6.52 -2.77 -15.60
C GLY A 138 -6.82 -1.28 -15.82
N SER A 139 -6.33 -0.38 -14.95
CA SER A 139 -6.68 1.04 -14.94
C SER A 139 -6.58 1.74 -16.31
N TYR A 140 -5.46 1.62 -17.01
CA TYR A 140 -5.26 2.24 -18.34
C TYR A 140 -6.05 1.56 -19.48
N GLY A 141 -6.70 0.43 -19.22
CA GLY A 141 -7.70 -0.15 -20.12
C GLY A 141 -9.05 0.57 -20.06
N ASN A 142 -9.30 1.39 -19.01
CA ASN A 142 -10.55 2.11 -18.84
C ASN A 142 -10.53 3.46 -19.61
N PRO A 143 -11.58 3.77 -20.39
CA PRO A 143 -11.67 5.04 -21.13
C PRO A 143 -11.56 6.31 -20.26
N ALA A 144 -12.01 6.26 -19.00
CA ALA A 144 -11.92 7.41 -18.09
C ALA A 144 -10.46 7.72 -17.73
N ALA A 145 -9.65 6.70 -17.43
CA ALA A 145 -8.22 6.86 -17.15
C ALA A 145 -7.47 7.39 -18.38
N GLN A 146 -7.81 6.88 -19.57
CA GLN A 146 -7.25 7.35 -20.84
C GLN A 146 -7.61 8.82 -21.10
N ALA A 147 -8.86 9.22 -20.88
CA ALA A 147 -9.31 10.59 -21.06
C ALA A 147 -8.60 11.56 -20.09
N ALA A 148 -8.47 11.17 -18.80
CA ALA A 148 -7.73 11.96 -17.82
C ALA A 148 -6.24 12.12 -18.19
N THR A 149 -5.64 11.06 -18.72
CA THR A 149 -4.25 11.06 -19.20
C THR A 149 -4.07 12.01 -20.38
N LEU A 150 -4.93 11.88 -21.42
CA LEU A 150 -4.90 12.78 -22.58
C LEU A 150 -5.13 14.23 -22.18
N TYR A 151 -6.07 14.47 -21.25
CA TYR A 151 -6.30 15.80 -20.69
C TYR A 151 -5.02 16.37 -20.06
N GLY A 152 -4.36 15.60 -19.19
CA GLY A 152 -3.10 16.00 -18.55
C GLY A 152 -2.02 16.35 -19.58
N VAL A 153 -1.82 15.50 -20.58
CA VAL A 153 -0.84 15.73 -21.66
C VAL A 153 -1.12 17.04 -22.39
N VAL A 154 -2.37 17.26 -22.83
CA VAL A 154 -2.76 18.50 -23.53
C VAL A 154 -2.54 19.73 -22.64
N LYS A 155 -2.88 19.65 -21.36
CA LYS A 155 -2.72 20.78 -20.43
C LYS A 155 -1.25 21.08 -20.13
N ILE A 156 -0.41 20.07 -19.98
CA ILE A 156 1.05 20.24 -19.82
C ILE A 156 1.64 20.88 -21.09
N ALA A 157 1.27 20.39 -22.27
CA ALA A 157 1.72 20.97 -23.54
C ALA A 157 1.25 22.42 -23.71
N TYR A 158 0.01 22.73 -23.32
CA TYR A 158 -0.52 24.09 -23.34
C TYR A 158 0.18 25.02 -22.33
N ALA A 159 0.51 24.50 -21.14
CA ALA A 159 1.24 25.23 -20.10
C ALA A 159 2.74 25.36 -20.42
N TYR A 160 3.19 24.87 -21.58
CA TYR A 160 4.58 24.95 -21.99
C TYR A 160 5.11 26.38 -21.89
N ASN A 161 6.15 26.52 -21.07
CA ASN A 161 6.86 27.77 -20.86
C ASN A 161 8.32 27.58 -21.25
N ALA A 162 8.72 28.08 -22.43
CA ALA A 162 10.08 27.96 -22.95
C ALA A 162 11.14 28.44 -21.94
N ALA A 163 10.88 29.54 -21.22
CA ALA A 163 11.82 30.11 -20.25
C ALA A 163 11.99 29.26 -18.98
N TRP A 164 11.02 28.41 -18.64
CA TRP A 164 11.16 27.44 -17.53
C TRP A 164 12.07 26.29 -17.93
N TRP A 165 11.86 25.76 -19.15
CA TRP A 165 12.65 24.63 -19.69
C TRP A 165 14.09 25.00 -19.98
N GLU A 166 14.36 26.23 -20.44
CA GLU A 166 15.73 26.72 -20.65
C GLU A 166 16.54 26.87 -19.36
N LYS A 167 15.91 27.12 -18.20
CA LYS A 167 16.60 27.26 -16.90
C LYS A 167 16.97 25.92 -16.24
N LYS A 168 16.45 24.80 -16.75
CA LYS A 168 16.67 23.46 -16.19
C LYS A 168 17.70 22.63 -16.96
N ASN A 169 18.10 23.10 -18.15
CA ASN A 169 19.19 22.56 -18.96
C ASN A 169 20.44 23.45 -18.85
#